data_AF-A0A7V2CLA9-F1
#
_entry.id   AF-A0A7V2CLA9-F1
#
_cell.length_a   1.000
_cell.length_b   1.000
_cell.length_c   1.000
_cell.angle_alpha   90.00
_cell.angle_beta   90.00
_cell.angle_gamma   90.00
#
_symmetry.space_group_name_H-M   'P 1'
#
loop_
_entity.id
_entity.type
_entity.pdbx_description
1 polymer ?
#
loop_
_entity_poly.entity_id
_entity_poly.type
_entity_poly.pdbx_seq_one_letter_code
_entity_poly.pdbx_strand_id
1 'polypeptide(L)'
;LIGRLVGGSGSEVRAECRWAGSVGVRLDALAGVRLASPSALSAQEAAFQSLLSDRSADRDVLLASGGGEAQSIRGVLRSLSPERIEFRWYDQPMEVPREKVYGVVLARGVSTARPAPALVSLRDGTRLAGDLSGDDQGRVTIGSPLFNRLAVPVEEIREITFHSERVVFAGDLRPSAYRFTPYLNVKWPWRVNRSVSNRPILLDGRSYPRGLGMHSQAELDFPCDGAFTGFAATIGIDDAVRPLGCAVFRVLADGQEVFNSGPVSGAEPGRRIYQPVNGAKIVTLVADFGPQTDLADHADWADARFLR
;
A
#
# COMPACT_ATOMS: atom_id res chain seq x y z
N LEU A 1 -12.96 -7.94 -0.04
CA LEU A 1 -13.07 -9.03 -1.05
C LEU A 1 -14.34 -8.81 -1.87
N ILE A 2 -14.26 -8.91 -3.19
CA ILE A 2 -15.43 -8.87 -4.08
C ILE A 2 -15.53 -10.24 -4.77
N GLY A 3 -16.73 -10.81 -4.76
CA GLY A 3 -16.99 -12.13 -5.33
C GLY A 3 -18.45 -12.53 -5.21
N ARG A 4 -18.83 -13.61 -5.90
CA ARG A 4 -20.17 -14.19 -5.81
C ARG A 4 -20.22 -15.14 -4.62
N LEU A 5 -21.14 -14.93 -3.68
CA LEU A 5 -21.33 -15.88 -2.58
C LEU A 5 -21.74 -17.25 -3.15
N VAL A 6 -21.03 -18.30 -2.76
CA VAL A 6 -21.32 -19.69 -3.15
C VAL A 6 -21.68 -20.57 -1.96
N GLY A 7 -21.49 -20.09 -0.74
CA GLY A 7 -21.94 -20.77 0.46
C GLY A 7 -21.41 -20.12 1.73
N GLY A 8 -21.97 -20.50 2.87
CA GLY A 8 -21.54 -20.00 4.17
C GLY A 8 -22.13 -20.83 5.29
N SER A 9 -21.26 -21.35 6.15
CA SER A 9 -21.63 -22.04 7.38
C SER A 9 -21.51 -21.09 8.58
N GLY A 10 -21.80 -21.58 9.78
CA GLY A 10 -21.57 -20.83 11.02
C GLY A 10 -20.09 -20.49 11.32
N SER A 11 -19.14 -20.95 10.52
CA SER A 11 -17.70 -20.72 10.72
C SER A 11 -16.99 -20.02 9.56
N GLU A 12 -17.51 -20.14 8.34
CA GLU A 12 -16.83 -19.68 7.11
C GLU A 12 -17.84 -19.18 6.09
N VAL A 13 -17.49 -18.13 5.35
CA VAL A 13 -18.17 -17.63 4.16
C VAL A 13 -17.30 -17.91 2.95
N ARG A 14 -17.89 -18.47 1.89
CA ARG A 14 -17.19 -18.77 0.63
C ARG A 14 -17.70 -17.89 -0.50
N ALA A 15 -16.77 -17.23 -1.16
CA ALA A 15 -17.03 -16.41 -2.33
C ALA A 15 -16.22 -16.89 -3.52
N GLU A 16 -16.85 -16.95 -4.68
CA GLU A 16 -16.17 -17.19 -5.94
C GLU A 16 -15.66 -15.86 -6.51
N CYS A 17 -14.35 -15.78 -6.64
CA CYS A 17 -13.60 -14.62 -7.11
C CYS A 17 -13.00 -14.92 -8.48
N ARG A 18 -13.08 -13.95 -9.40
CA ARG A 18 -12.56 -14.07 -10.76
C ARG A 18 -11.08 -14.50 -10.81
N TRP A 19 -10.29 -14.06 -9.84
CA TRP A 19 -8.83 -14.21 -9.81
C TRP A 19 -8.32 -15.40 -8.97
N ALA A 20 -9.18 -16.05 -8.17
CA ALA A 20 -8.78 -17.15 -7.27
C ALA A 20 -9.77 -18.33 -7.22
N GLY A 21 -10.87 -18.31 -7.97
CA GLY A 21 -11.92 -19.30 -7.81
C GLY A 21 -12.59 -19.18 -6.44
N SER A 22 -12.79 -20.30 -5.75
CA SER A 22 -13.46 -20.30 -4.43
C SER A 22 -12.50 -19.85 -3.31
N VAL A 23 -12.84 -18.74 -2.66
CA VAL A 23 -12.12 -18.16 -1.52
C VAL A 23 -12.98 -18.29 -0.27
N GLY A 24 -12.43 -18.96 0.74
CA GLY A 24 -13.01 -19.08 2.07
C GLY A 24 -12.51 -17.96 3.00
N VAL A 25 -13.43 -17.35 3.74
CA VAL A 25 -13.14 -16.32 4.74
C VAL A 25 -13.81 -16.71 6.04
N ARG A 26 -13.07 -16.69 7.14
CA ARG A 26 -13.61 -17.04 8.45
C ARG A 26 -14.68 -16.04 8.91
N LEU A 27 -15.81 -16.54 9.36
CA LEU A 27 -16.95 -15.71 9.76
C LEU A 27 -16.63 -14.87 11.01
N ASP A 28 -15.90 -15.45 11.97
CA ASP A 28 -15.51 -14.78 13.22
C ASP A 28 -14.55 -13.60 13.04
N ALA A 29 -13.93 -13.50 11.86
CA ALA A 29 -12.98 -12.46 11.52
C ALA A 29 -13.57 -11.41 10.55
N LEU A 30 -14.82 -11.60 10.12
CA LEU A 30 -15.52 -10.66 9.24
C LEU A 30 -16.17 -9.53 10.05
N ALA A 31 -16.09 -8.31 9.52
CA ALA A 31 -16.85 -7.18 10.04
C ALA A 31 -18.29 -7.15 9.51
N GLY A 32 -18.49 -7.59 8.28
CA GLY A 32 -19.78 -7.70 7.65
C GLY A 32 -19.67 -8.25 6.24
N VAL A 33 -20.81 -8.69 5.70
CA VAL A 33 -20.97 -9.19 4.34
C VAL A 33 -22.03 -8.34 3.66
N ARG A 34 -21.64 -7.62 2.61
CA ARG A 34 -22.58 -6.91 1.74
C ARG A 34 -23.00 -7.83 0.61
N LEU A 35 -24.31 -7.94 0.39
CA LEU A 35 -24.93 -8.92 -0.50
C LEU A 35 -25.59 -8.28 -1.72
N ALA A 36 -25.88 -6.98 -1.66
CA ALA A 36 -26.36 -6.16 -2.75
C ALA A 36 -25.23 -5.29 -3.36
N SER A 37 -25.41 -4.89 -4.62
CA SER A 37 -24.51 -3.92 -5.26
C SER A 37 -24.60 -2.57 -4.54
N PRO A 38 -23.47 -1.95 -4.17
CA PRO A 38 -23.48 -0.66 -3.50
C PRO A 38 -23.98 0.43 -4.43
N SER A 39 -24.92 1.24 -3.94
CA SER A 39 -25.28 2.52 -4.52
C SER A 39 -25.04 3.59 -3.46
N ALA A 40 -24.17 4.55 -3.74
CA ALA A 40 -23.82 5.60 -2.78
C ALA A 40 -25.01 6.49 -2.37
N LEU A 41 -26.10 6.45 -3.15
CA LEU A 41 -27.33 7.20 -2.90
C LEU A 41 -28.37 6.41 -2.09
N SER A 42 -28.13 5.13 -1.77
CA SER A 42 -29.10 4.34 -1.03
C SER A 42 -28.98 4.55 0.48
N ALA A 43 -30.13 4.67 1.16
CA ALA A 43 -30.19 4.71 2.62
C ALA A 43 -29.55 3.46 3.24
N GLN A 44 -29.66 2.32 2.56
CA GLN A 44 -29.09 1.04 2.98
C GLN A 44 -27.56 1.06 2.97
N GLU A 45 -26.90 1.66 1.96
CA GLU A 45 -25.44 1.78 1.96
C GLU A 45 -24.96 2.67 3.11
N ALA A 46 -25.61 3.82 3.31
CA ALA A 46 -25.28 4.72 4.42
C ALA A 46 -25.45 4.03 5.78
N ALA A 47 -26.56 3.31 5.99
CA ALA A 47 -26.79 2.54 7.21
C ALA A 47 -25.76 1.42 7.39
N PHE A 48 -25.41 0.70 6.32
CA PHE A 48 -24.42 -0.37 6.37
C PHE A 48 -23.03 0.16 6.75
N GLN A 49 -22.59 1.29 6.18
CA GLN A 49 -21.31 1.92 6.53
C GLN A 49 -21.28 2.46 7.96
N SER A 50 -22.40 3.03 8.43
CA SER A 50 -22.55 3.48 9.81
C SER A 50 -22.40 2.31 10.80
N LEU A 51 -23.10 1.20 10.55
CA LEU A 51 -23.02 -0.02 11.36
C LEU A 51 -21.62 -0.65 11.34
N LEU A 52 -20.90 -0.62 10.21
CA LEU A 52 -19.52 -1.10 10.14
C LEU A 52 -18.54 -0.25 10.96
N SER A 53 -18.80 1.05 11.06
CA SER A 53 -17.96 2.00 11.79
C SER A 53 -18.15 1.88 13.31
N ASP A 54 -19.39 1.65 13.74
CA ASP A 54 -19.76 1.48 15.15
C ASP A 54 -20.49 0.14 15.38
N ARG A 55 -19.71 -0.95 15.33
CA ARG A 55 -20.24 -2.32 15.47
C ARG A 55 -20.57 -2.63 16.92
N SER A 56 -21.78 -3.14 17.13
CA SER A 56 -22.22 -3.72 18.41
C SER A 56 -21.32 -4.89 18.81
N ALA A 57 -20.99 -5.02 20.10
CA ALA A 57 -20.17 -6.13 20.59
C ALA A 57 -20.96 -7.42 20.87
N ASP A 58 -22.28 -7.32 20.97
CA ASP A 58 -23.16 -8.35 21.51
C ASP A 58 -24.04 -9.06 20.47
N ARG A 59 -24.35 -8.42 19.33
CA ARG A 59 -25.29 -8.94 18.33
C ARG A 59 -24.91 -8.57 16.90
N ASP A 60 -25.23 -9.49 15.99
CA ASP A 60 -25.20 -9.25 14.55
C ASP A 60 -26.40 -8.39 14.13
N VAL A 61 -26.25 -7.69 13.01
CA VAL A 61 -27.28 -6.83 12.43
C VAL A 61 -27.51 -7.22 10.98
N LEU A 62 -28.71 -7.73 10.69
CA LEU A 62 -29.18 -7.99 9.34
C LEU A 62 -29.87 -6.72 8.81
N LEU A 63 -29.42 -6.22 7.66
CA LEU A 63 -30.00 -5.07 7.00
C LEU A 63 -30.86 -5.52 5.81
N ALA A 64 -32.13 -5.15 5.80
CA ALA A 64 -33.06 -5.51 4.73
C ALA A 64 -32.76 -4.72 3.43
N SER A 65 -33.04 -5.35 2.30
CA SER A 65 -33.04 -4.74 0.98
C SER A 65 -34.45 -4.21 0.66
N GLY A 66 -34.55 -3.00 0.13
CA GLY A 66 -35.83 -2.37 -0.24
C GLY A 66 -36.42 -1.47 0.86
N GLY A 67 -37.37 -0.63 0.46
CA GLY A 67 -37.93 0.46 1.28
C GLY A 67 -37.10 1.74 1.18
N GLY A 68 -37.76 2.90 1.29
CA GLY A 68 -37.07 4.21 1.30
C GLY A 68 -36.16 4.37 2.53
N GLU A 69 -36.53 3.76 3.66
CA GLU A 69 -35.74 3.73 4.88
C GLU A 69 -35.07 2.37 5.09
N ALA A 70 -33.87 2.39 5.69
CA ALA A 70 -33.08 1.19 5.96
C ALA A 70 -33.59 0.48 7.22
N GLN A 71 -34.22 -0.68 7.06
CA GLN A 71 -34.69 -1.52 8.16
C GLN A 71 -33.62 -2.50 8.60
N SER A 72 -33.43 -2.66 9.92
CA SER A 72 -32.43 -3.57 10.50
C SER A 72 -33.04 -4.50 11.56
N ILE A 73 -32.54 -5.72 11.63
CA ILE A 73 -32.92 -6.74 12.61
C ILE A 73 -31.66 -7.17 13.36
N ARG A 74 -31.70 -7.11 14.70
CA ARG A 74 -30.60 -7.54 15.56
C ARG A 74 -30.78 -8.99 16.00
N GLY A 75 -29.73 -9.79 15.93
CA GLY A 75 -29.80 -11.21 16.25
C GLY A 75 -28.46 -11.93 16.08
N VAL A 76 -28.52 -13.21 15.73
CA VAL A 76 -27.34 -14.05 15.52
C VAL A 76 -27.43 -14.73 14.15
N LEU A 77 -26.42 -14.53 13.31
CA LEU A 77 -26.29 -15.21 12.04
C LEU A 77 -25.98 -16.71 12.26
N ARG A 78 -26.70 -17.58 11.56
CA ARG A 78 -26.48 -19.04 11.61
C ARG A 78 -25.88 -19.58 10.33
N SER A 79 -26.41 -19.19 9.19
CA SER A 79 -25.91 -19.61 7.89
C SER A 79 -26.12 -18.50 6.85
N LEU A 80 -25.29 -18.53 5.81
CA LEU A 80 -25.33 -17.55 4.73
C LEU A 80 -25.23 -18.30 3.39
N SER A 81 -26.37 -18.70 2.84
CA SER A 81 -26.44 -19.39 1.54
C SER A 81 -26.65 -18.40 0.38
N PRO A 82 -26.43 -18.83 -0.88
CA PRO A 82 -26.77 -18.04 -2.05
C PRO A 82 -28.27 -17.73 -2.18
N GLU A 83 -29.15 -18.53 -1.59
CA GLU A 83 -30.61 -18.44 -1.71
C GLU A 83 -31.27 -17.84 -0.45
N ARG A 84 -30.76 -18.19 0.74
CA ARG A 84 -31.38 -17.86 2.03
C ARG A 84 -30.34 -17.53 3.10
N ILE A 85 -30.77 -16.73 4.06
CA ILE A 85 -30.02 -16.42 5.27
C ILE A 85 -30.80 -16.93 6.46
N GLU A 86 -30.17 -17.78 7.27
CA GLU A 86 -30.71 -18.20 8.56
C GLU A 86 -30.21 -17.26 9.64
N PHE A 87 -31.17 -16.63 10.31
CA PHE A 87 -30.92 -15.65 11.34
C PHE A 87 -31.76 -15.98 12.56
N ARG A 88 -31.22 -15.79 13.76
CA ARG A 88 -31.95 -16.03 15.01
C ARG A 88 -32.37 -14.70 15.62
N TRP A 89 -33.68 -14.48 15.76
CA TRP A 89 -34.29 -13.29 16.32
C TRP A 89 -35.06 -13.65 17.60
N TYR A 90 -34.68 -13.08 18.75
CA TYR A 90 -35.22 -13.45 20.07
C TYR A 90 -35.31 -14.97 20.29
N ASP A 91 -34.22 -15.69 19.97
CA ASP A 91 -34.10 -17.15 20.02
C ASP A 91 -35.00 -17.96 19.08
N GLN A 92 -35.80 -17.29 18.25
CA GLN A 92 -36.58 -17.94 17.19
C GLN A 92 -35.77 -17.99 15.88
N PRO A 93 -35.73 -19.13 15.18
CA PRO A 93 -35.14 -19.22 13.85
C PRO A 93 -35.99 -18.43 12.85
N MET A 94 -35.33 -17.66 11.99
CA MET A 94 -35.93 -16.88 10.92
C MET A 94 -35.14 -17.10 9.64
N GLU A 95 -35.83 -17.52 8.58
CA GLU A 95 -35.27 -17.58 7.24
C GLU A 95 -35.63 -16.32 6.46
N VAL A 96 -34.62 -15.65 5.91
CA VAL A 96 -34.81 -14.48 5.05
C VAL A 96 -34.33 -14.81 3.65
N PRO A 97 -35.15 -14.59 2.60
CA PRO A 97 -34.70 -14.71 1.22
C PRO A 97 -33.52 -13.77 0.94
N ARG A 98 -32.48 -14.27 0.27
CA ARG A 98 -31.24 -13.54 -0.02
C ARG A 98 -31.48 -12.17 -0.67
N GLU A 99 -32.41 -12.10 -1.60
CA GLU A 99 -32.79 -10.90 -2.35
C GLU A 99 -33.36 -9.77 -1.48
N LYS A 100 -33.92 -10.12 -0.32
CA LYS A 100 -34.46 -9.18 0.67
C LYS A 100 -33.40 -8.71 1.66
N VAL A 101 -32.12 -9.05 1.47
CA VAL A 101 -31.05 -8.68 2.41
C VAL A 101 -30.00 -7.85 1.70
N TYR A 102 -29.78 -6.63 2.19
CA TYR A 102 -28.74 -5.74 1.69
C TYR A 102 -27.35 -6.21 2.15
N GLY A 103 -27.25 -6.57 3.43
CA GLY A 103 -26.03 -7.06 4.04
C GLY A 103 -26.22 -7.45 5.50
N VAL A 104 -25.22 -8.10 6.05
CA VAL A 104 -25.14 -8.48 7.46
C VAL A 104 -23.89 -7.86 8.05
N VAL A 105 -24.01 -7.11 9.13
CA VAL A 105 -22.88 -6.62 9.94
C VAL A 105 -22.74 -7.55 11.14
N LEU A 106 -21.55 -8.11 11.33
CA LEU A 106 -21.31 -9.06 12.40
C LEU A 106 -20.89 -8.33 13.67
N ALA A 107 -21.28 -8.91 14.81
CA ALA A 107 -20.87 -8.44 16.12
C ALA A 107 -19.35 -8.27 16.17
N ARG A 108 -18.90 -7.25 16.90
CA ARG A 108 -17.49 -6.96 17.08
C ARG A 108 -16.84 -8.11 17.85
N GLY A 109 -16.18 -9.00 17.12
CA GLY A 109 -15.29 -10.00 17.71
C GLY A 109 -14.13 -9.35 18.46
N VAL A 110 -13.55 -10.10 19.41
CA VAL A 110 -12.34 -9.72 20.12
C VAL A 110 -11.14 -9.93 19.19
N SER A 111 -10.93 -9.02 18.25
CA SER A 111 -9.75 -9.04 17.38
C SER A 111 -8.77 -7.95 17.81
N THR A 112 -7.62 -8.36 18.31
CA THR A 112 -6.44 -7.54 18.61
C THR A 112 -5.48 -7.50 17.41
N ALA A 113 -5.99 -7.67 16.18
CA ALA A 113 -5.14 -7.85 15.01
C ALA A 113 -4.21 -6.64 14.82
N ARG A 114 -2.90 -6.95 14.75
CA ARG A 114 -1.87 -5.99 14.35
C ARG A 114 -2.24 -5.41 12.97
N PRO A 115 -2.01 -4.10 12.71
CA PRO A 115 -2.17 -3.55 11.37
C PRO A 115 -1.38 -4.39 10.35
N ALA A 116 -2.03 -4.75 9.24
CA ALA A 116 -1.38 -5.53 8.20
C ALA A 116 -0.25 -4.72 7.54
N PRO A 117 0.93 -5.32 7.28
CA PRO A 117 2.08 -4.59 6.75
C PRO A 117 1.93 -4.20 5.28
N ALA A 118 0.98 -4.79 4.55
CA ALA A 118 0.68 -4.42 3.19
C ALA A 118 -0.83 -4.42 2.90
N LEU A 119 -1.24 -3.54 2.00
CA LEU A 119 -2.56 -3.47 1.40
C LEU A 119 -2.39 -3.63 -0.12
N VAL A 120 -2.91 -4.73 -0.65
CA VAL A 120 -2.95 -5.03 -2.08
C VAL A 120 -4.31 -4.64 -2.63
N SER A 121 -4.33 -3.72 -3.58
CA SER A 121 -5.53 -3.30 -4.30
C SER A 121 -5.55 -3.93 -5.69
N LEU A 122 -6.62 -4.65 -6.01
CA LEU A 122 -6.82 -5.31 -7.29
C LEU A 122 -7.64 -4.45 -8.25
N ARG A 123 -7.59 -4.80 -9.54
CA ARG A 123 -8.31 -4.11 -10.62
C ARG A 123 -9.84 -4.19 -10.50
N ASP A 124 -10.36 -5.24 -9.87
CA ASP A 124 -11.80 -5.42 -9.60
C ASP A 124 -12.30 -4.58 -8.39
N GLY A 125 -11.41 -3.87 -7.71
CA GLY A 125 -11.71 -3.10 -6.48
C GLY A 125 -11.56 -3.91 -5.19
N THR A 126 -11.20 -5.19 -5.27
CA THR A 126 -10.83 -6.00 -4.11
C THR A 126 -9.61 -5.40 -3.43
N ARG A 127 -9.68 -5.27 -2.11
CA ARG A 127 -8.57 -4.87 -1.25
C ARG A 127 -8.26 -6.00 -0.28
N LEU A 128 -7.00 -6.42 -0.23
CA LEU A 128 -6.49 -7.52 0.58
C LEU A 128 -5.37 -7.00 1.46
N ALA A 129 -5.51 -7.18 2.77
CA ALA A 129 -4.51 -6.74 3.75
C ALA A 129 -3.83 -7.98 4.36
N GLY A 130 -2.50 -8.00 4.36
CA GLY A 130 -1.74 -9.13 4.87
C GLY A 130 -0.22 -9.03 4.70
N ASP A 131 0.46 -10.10 5.07
CA ASP A 131 1.88 -10.32 4.79
C ASP A 131 2.06 -10.73 3.33
N LEU A 132 3.10 -10.23 2.66
CA LEU A 132 3.36 -10.57 1.26
C LEU A 132 4.57 -11.49 1.13
N SER A 133 4.42 -12.51 0.29
CA SER A 133 5.52 -13.32 -0.23
C SER A 133 5.32 -13.48 -1.74
N GLY A 134 6.31 -13.08 -2.53
CA GLY A 134 6.32 -13.33 -3.98
C GLY A 134 6.95 -14.68 -4.30
N ASP A 135 6.56 -15.27 -5.42
CA ASP A 135 7.34 -16.29 -6.10
C ASP A 135 7.80 -15.78 -7.47
N ASP A 136 8.81 -16.42 -8.06
CA ASP A 136 9.32 -16.08 -9.40
C ASP A 136 8.32 -16.43 -10.53
N GLN A 137 7.11 -16.89 -10.20
CA GLN A 137 6.09 -17.38 -11.14
C GLN A 137 5.02 -16.33 -11.48
N GLY A 138 5.27 -15.05 -11.18
CA GLY A 138 4.35 -13.97 -11.51
C GLY A 138 3.10 -13.91 -10.61
N ARG A 139 3.17 -14.49 -9.41
CA ARG A 139 2.10 -14.42 -8.40
C ARG A 139 2.61 -13.79 -7.11
N VAL A 140 1.72 -13.06 -6.45
CA VAL A 140 1.92 -12.52 -5.11
C VAL A 140 1.04 -13.30 -4.15
N THR A 141 1.65 -13.99 -3.20
CA THR A 141 0.93 -14.66 -2.12
C THR A 141 0.75 -13.70 -0.95
N ILE A 142 -0.49 -13.58 -0.51
CA ILE A 142 -0.92 -12.72 0.60
C ILE A 142 -1.31 -13.62 1.76
N GLY A 143 -0.63 -13.51 2.89
CA GLY A 143 -0.93 -14.21 4.14
C GLY A 143 -1.81 -13.35 5.05
N SER A 144 -2.90 -13.89 5.58
CA SER A 144 -3.78 -13.18 6.50
C SER A 144 -4.49 -14.13 7.46
N PRO A 145 -4.72 -13.76 8.72
CA PRO A 145 -5.58 -14.53 9.63
C PRO A 145 -7.01 -14.74 9.09
N LEU A 146 -7.47 -13.89 8.17
CA LEU A 146 -8.84 -13.91 7.62
C LEU A 146 -9.06 -15.06 6.62
N PHE A 147 -8.06 -15.36 5.80
CA PHE A 147 -8.15 -16.24 4.63
C PHE A 147 -6.93 -17.16 4.46
N ASN A 148 -6.08 -17.26 5.48
CA ASN A 148 -4.83 -18.01 5.52
C ASN A 148 -3.79 -17.56 4.47
N ARG A 149 -3.92 -18.01 3.21
CA ARG A 149 -3.07 -17.58 2.09
C ARG A 149 -3.87 -17.48 0.80
N LEU A 150 -3.65 -16.42 0.03
CA LEU A 150 -4.22 -16.24 -1.30
C LEU A 150 -3.14 -15.85 -2.30
N ALA A 151 -3.03 -16.61 -3.39
CA ALA A 151 -2.10 -16.34 -4.48
C ALA A 151 -2.81 -15.52 -5.57
N VAL A 152 -2.39 -14.27 -5.72
CA VAL A 152 -2.95 -13.32 -6.69
C VAL A 152 -2.02 -13.19 -7.89
N PRO A 153 -2.51 -13.33 -9.13
CA PRO A 153 -1.72 -13.02 -10.33
C PRO A 153 -1.31 -11.55 -10.38
N VAL A 154 -0.06 -11.25 -10.74
CA VAL A 154 0.45 -9.86 -10.78
C VAL A 154 -0.36 -8.97 -11.74
N GLU A 155 -0.92 -9.53 -12.81
CA GLU A 155 -1.75 -8.79 -13.77
C GLU A 155 -3.04 -8.23 -13.16
N GLU A 156 -3.58 -8.85 -12.11
CA GLU A 156 -4.79 -8.41 -11.40
C GLU A 156 -4.49 -7.30 -10.38
N ILE A 157 -3.23 -7.09 -10.04
CA ILE A 157 -2.81 -6.11 -9.04
C ILE A 157 -2.76 -4.71 -9.67
N ARG A 158 -3.49 -3.78 -9.07
CA ARG A 158 -3.45 -2.35 -9.42
C ARG A 158 -2.36 -1.63 -8.63
N GLU A 159 -2.29 -1.88 -7.33
CA GLU A 159 -1.38 -1.19 -6.41
C GLU A 159 -1.07 -2.07 -5.21
N ILE A 160 0.15 -1.99 -4.70
CA ILE A 160 0.54 -2.55 -3.41
C ILE A 160 1.07 -1.40 -2.56
N THR A 161 0.40 -1.13 -1.43
CA THR A 161 0.82 -0.11 -0.47
C THR A 161 1.34 -0.81 0.79
N PHE A 162 2.58 -0.55 1.16
CA PHE A 162 3.15 -1.07 2.40
C PHE A 162 2.82 -0.13 3.56
N HIS A 163 2.15 -0.64 4.58
CA HIS A 163 1.89 0.03 5.86
C HIS A 163 2.82 -0.56 6.90
N SER A 164 4.11 -0.26 6.75
CA SER A 164 5.12 -0.73 7.67
C SER A 164 5.66 0.44 8.46
N GLU A 165 5.55 0.40 9.79
CA GLU A 165 6.33 1.29 10.67
C GLU A 165 7.85 1.12 10.51
N ARG A 166 8.25 0.05 9.80
CA ARG A 166 9.65 -0.19 9.41
C ARG A 166 10.06 0.54 8.15
N VAL A 167 9.16 1.21 7.42
CA VAL A 167 9.51 1.95 6.21
C VAL A 167 9.19 3.42 6.44
N VAL A 168 10.20 4.27 6.38
CA VAL A 168 10.04 5.72 6.47
C VAL A 168 10.59 6.34 5.20
N PHE A 169 9.76 7.02 4.41
CA PHE A 169 10.24 7.68 3.20
C PHE A 169 11.19 8.83 3.54
N ALA A 170 12.23 9.02 2.74
CA ALA A 170 13.21 10.07 2.96
C ALA A 170 12.56 11.47 2.95
N GLY A 171 11.53 11.68 2.12
CA GLY A 171 10.75 12.92 2.10
C GLY A 171 9.92 13.21 3.35
N ASP A 172 9.70 12.22 4.22
CA ASP A 172 8.99 12.39 5.49
C ASP A 172 9.94 12.70 6.65
N LEU A 173 11.25 12.51 6.45
CA LEU A 173 12.29 12.91 7.39
C LEU A 173 12.66 14.37 7.17
N ARG A 174 13.13 15.04 8.22
CA ARG A 174 13.72 16.38 8.11
C ARG A 174 15.23 16.25 7.99
N PRO A 175 15.83 16.62 6.85
CA PRO A 175 17.28 16.68 6.73
C PRO A 175 17.86 17.72 7.69
N SER A 176 19.02 17.42 8.27
CA SER A 176 19.75 18.35 9.15
C SER A 176 20.60 19.34 8.35
N ALA A 177 21.03 18.97 7.15
CA ALA A 177 21.82 19.84 6.28
C ALA A 177 21.63 19.49 4.80
N TYR A 178 21.70 20.52 3.95
CA TYR A 178 21.84 20.41 2.51
C TYR A 178 23.06 21.21 2.07
N ARG A 179 24.01 20.56 1.41
CA ARG A 179 25.21 21.19 0.85
C ARG A 179 25.14 21.06 -0.67
N PHE A 180 25.34 22.16 -1.38
CA PHE A 180 25.36 22.18 -2.83
C PHE A 180 26.52 23.05 -3.28
N THR A 181 27.37 22.51 -4.15
CA THR A 181 28.48 23.25 -4.74
C THR A 181 28.17 23.45 -6.23
N PRO A 182 27.87 24.67 -6.67
CA PRO A 182 27.59 24.94 -8.08
C PRO A 182 28.82 24.75 -8.98
N TYR A 183 28.67 24.09 -10.13
CA TYR A 183 29.68 24.13 -11.21
C TYR A 183 29.60 25.45 -12.00
N LEU A 184 28.38 25.89 -12.31
CA LEU A 184 28.05 27.24 -12.80
C LEU A 184 27.33 27.99 -11.67
N ASN A 185 27.39 29.33 -11.62
CA ASN A 185 26.74 30.18 -10.58
C ASN A 185 25.20 30.02 -10.43
N VAL A 186 24.59 28.99 -11.02
CA VAL A 186 23.22 28.52 -10.84
C VAL A 186 23.11 27.72 -9.54
N LYS A 187 22.14 28.08 -8.70
CA LYS A 187 21.83 27.32 -7.48
C LYS A 187 20.64 26.41 -7.72
N TRP A 188 20.80 25.14 -7.38
CA TRP A 188 19.71 24.17 -7.44
C TRP A 188 19.22 23.83 -6.04
N PRO A 189 17.90 23.90 -5.76
CA PRO A 189 17.34 23.36 -4.53
C PRO A 189 17.19 21.84 -4.65
N TRP A 190 17.17 21.13 -3.52
CA TRP A 190 16.60 19.79 -3.51
C TRP A 190 15.06 19.88 -3.36
N ARG A 191 14.34 18.85 -3.78
CA ARG A 191 12.87 18.80 -3.69
C ARG A 191 12.37 17.45 -3.20
N VAL A 192 11.26 17.48 -2.46
CA VAL A 192 10.53 16.30 -2.00
C VAL A 192 9.42 15.95 -2.99
N ASN A 193 9.33 14.68 -3.39
CA ASN A 193 8.30 14.12 -4.28
C ASN A 193 8.18 14.83 -5.65
N ARG A 194 9.26 15.50 -6.05
CA ARG A 194 9.43 16.24 -7.30
C ARG A 194 10.89 16.16 -7.73
N SER A 195 11.16 16.14 -9.04
CA SER A 195 12.51 16.28 -9.57
C SER A 195 13.05 17.69 -9.32
N VAL A 196 14.35 17.92 -9.45
CA VAL A 196 14.98 19.22 -9.16
C VAL A 196 14.36 20.40 -9.95
N SER A 197 13.86 20.10 -11.16
CA SER A 197 13.13 21.02 -12.04
C SER A 197 11.66 21.29 -11.63
N ASN A 198 11.23 20.80 -10.47
CA ASN A 198 9.88 20.91 -9.92
C ASN A 198 8.80 20.16 -10.71
N ARG A 199 9.16 19.03 -11.35
CA ARG A 199 8.24 18.16 -12.09
C ARG A 199 8.00 16.84 -11.34
N PRO A 200 6.99 16.02 -11.70
CA PRO A 200 6.92 14.64 -11.21
C PRO A 200 8.23 13.89 -11.48
N ILE A 201 8.69 13.08 -10.53
CA ILE A 201 9.88 12.23 -10.68
C ILE A 201 9.54 11.14 -11.70
N LEU A 202 10.30 11.11 -12.79
CA LEU A 202 10.12 10.15 -13.88
C LEU A 202 11.47 9.53 -14.22
N LEU A 203 11.55 8.20 -14.14
CA LEU A 203 12.72 7.44 -14.60
C LEU A 203 12.26 6.41 -15.62
N ASP A 204 12.69 6.57 -16.87
CA ASP A 204 12.39 5.65 -17.98
C ASP A 204 10.88 5.50 -18.25
N GLY A 205 10.18 6.63 -18.27
CA GLY A 205 8.73 6.71 -18.45
C GLY A 205 7.93 6.27 -17.22
N ARG A 206 8.57 5.77 -16.16
CA ARG A 206 7.91 5.35 -14.92
C ARG A 206 7.83 6.50 -13.92
N SER A 207 6.61 6.80 -13.48
CA SER A 207 6.33 7.82 -12.47
C SER A 207 6.54 7.29 -11.04
N TYR A 208 7.18 8.10 -10.20
CA TYR A 208 7.41 7.83 -8.80
C TYR A 208 6.77 8.93 -7.94
N PRO A 209 5.66 8.64 -7.23
CA PRO A 209 4.99 9.64 -6.39
C PRO A 209 5.80 10.08 -5.17
N ARG A 210 6.80 9.28 -4.77
CA ARG A 210 7.66 9.50 -3.60
C ARG A 210 9.13 9.51 -4.04
N GLY A 211 9.93 10.38 -3.44
CA GLY A 211 11.36 10.45 -3.70
C GLY A 211 11.95 11.83 -3.43
N LEU A 212 13.19 12.03 -3.85
CA LEU A 212 13.91 13.30 -3.75
C LEU A 212 14.52 13.65 -5.10
N GLY A 213 14.37 14.90 -5.53
CA GLY A 213 15.06 15.43 -6.71
C GLY A 213 16.21 16.35 -6.30
N MET A 214 17.39 16.10 -6.86
CA MET A 214 18.63 16.83 -6.60
C MET A 214 19.32 17.20 -7.92
N HIS A 215 20.31 18.07 -7.85
CA HIS A 215 21.30 18.26 -8.90
C HIS A 215 22.65 17.68 -8.45
N SER A 216 23.53 17.29 -9.37
CA SER A 216 24.87 16.83 -9.00
C SER A 216 25.70 17.91 -8.30
N GLN A 217 26.69 17.42 -7.56
CA GLN A 217 27.47 18.09 -6.53
C GLN A 217 26.62 18.59 -5.34
N ALA A 218 25.73 17.71 -4.87
CA ALA A 218 24.85 17.94 -3.73
C ALA A 218 24.92 16.81 -2.70
N GLU A 219 24.80 17.19 -1.42
CA GLU A 219 24.73 16.28 -0.27
C GLU A 219 23.53 16.65 0.61
N LEU A 220 22.82 15.63 1.11
CA LEU A 220 21.68 15.79 2.00
C LEU A 220 21.81 14.86 3.21
N ASP A 221 21.94 15.43 4.39
CA ASP A 221 22.14 14.69 5.65
C ASP A 221 20.82 14.39 6.35
N PHE A 222 20.61 13.12 6.68
CA PHE A 222 19.46 12.66 7.47
C PHE A 222 19.91 12.24 8.87
N PRO A 223 19.45 12.92 9.94
CA PRO A 223 19.63 12.44 11.29
C PRO A 223 18.77 11.19 11.49
N CYS A 224 19.43 10.07 11.70
CA CYS A 224 18.84 8.74 11.84
C CYS A 224 18.86 8.25 13.29
N ASP A 225 19.78 8.74 14.13
CA ASP A 225 19.90 8.40 15.55
C ASP A 225 19.89 6.90 15.86
N GLY A 226 20.41 6.08 14.93
CA GLY A 226 20.44 4.62 15.05
C GLY A 226 19.11 3.91 14.83
N ALA A 227 18.07 4.62 14.39
CA ALA A 227 16.73 4.05 14.22
C ALA A 227 16.57 3.15 12.98
N PHE A 228 17.53 3.16 12.04
CA PHE A 228 17.41 2.51 10.75
C PHE A 228 18.53 1.50 10.49
N THR A 229 18.16 0.37 9.90
CA THR A 229 19.06 -0.74 9.52
C THR A 229 19.46 -0.69 8.04
N GLY A 230 18.65 -0.07 7.16
CA GLY A 230 18.98 0.06 5.74
C GLY A 230 18.35 1.26 5.04
N PHE A 231 18.85 1.56 3.85
CA PHE A 231 18.34 2.57 2.93
C PHE A 231 18.09 1.94 1.55
N ALA A 232 16.97 2.29 0.90
CA ALA A 232 16.63 1.81 -0.44
C ALA A 232 16.08 2.94 -1.32
N ALA A 233 16.39 2.89 -2.61
CA ALA A 233 15.89 3.84 -3.61
C ALA A 233 15.95 3.22 -5.02
N THR A 234 15.31 3.87 -5.99
CA THR A 234 15.64 3.76 -7.42
C THR A 234 16.34 5.04 -7.83
N ILE A 235 17.59 4.96 -8.26
CA ILE A 235 18.40 6.12 -8.66
C ILE A 235 18.40 6.28 -10.18
N GLY A 236 18.48 7.51 -10.67
CA GLY A 236 18.58 7.79 -12.10
C GLY A 236 18.56 9.27 -12.42
N ILE A 237 18.77 9.60 -13.70
CA ILE A 237 18.57 10.94 -14.22
C ILE A 237 17.11 11.10 -14.65
N ASP A 238 16.47 12.20 -14.23
CA ASP A 238 15.07 12.53 -14.50
C ASP A 238 14.76 12.61 -16.01
N ASP A 239 13.60 12.11 -16.41
CA ASP A 239 13.16 12.10 -17.81
C ASP A 239 13.08 13.51 -18.43
N ALA A 240 12.96 14.56 -17.62
CA ALA A 240 12.89 15.94 -18.09
C ALA A 240 14.12 16.38 -18.90
N VAL A 241 15.26 15.72 -18.73
CA VAL A 241 16.52 16.05 -19.42
C VAL A 241 17.09 14.89 -20.22
N ARG A 242 16.42 13.75 -20.24
CA ARG A 242 16.87 12.60 -21.02
C ARG A 242 17.04 12.92 -22.51
N PRO A 243 18.01 12.27 -23.18
CA PRO A 243 18.96 11.28 -22.64
C PRO A 243 20.24 11.92 -22.05
N LEU A 244 20.22 13.22 -21.75
CA LEU A 244 21.38 13.96 -21.23
C LEU A 244 21.56 13.73 -19.72
N GLY A 245 22.69 14.19 -19.20
CA GLY A 245 23.04 14.11 -17.79
C GLY A 245 23.74 12.82 -17.42
N CYS A 246 24.64 12.91 -16.45
CA CYS A 246 25.29 11.77 -15.85
C CYS A 246 25.77 12.11 -14.43
N ALA A 247 25.25 11.40 -13.43
CA ALA A 247 25.59 11.62 -12.03
C ALA A 247 26.10 10.35 -11.37
N VAL A 248 26.86 10.50 -10.28
CA VAL A 248 27.26 9.41 -9.39
C VAL A 248 26.46 9.51 -8.09
N PHE A 249 25.79 8.44 -7.70
CA PHE A 249 25.01 8.37 -6.47
C PHE A 249 25.83 7.67 -5.39
N ARG A 250 25.97 8.30 -4.22
CA ARG A 250 26.67 7.73 -3.08
C ARG A 250 25.80 7.80 -1.83
N VAL A 251 25.95 6.79 -0.97
CA VAL A 251 25.33 6.76 0.36
C VAL A 251 26.45 6.66 1.37
N LEU A 252 26.47 7.59 2.32
CA LEU A 252 27.42 7.57 3.42
C LEU A 252 26.67 7.29 4.72
N ALA A 253 27.24 6.43 5.56
CA ALA A 253 26.77 6.13 6.91
C ALA A 253 27.82 6.63 7.90
N ASP A 254 27.46 7.61 8.73
CA ASP A 254 28.39 8.28 9.66
C ASP A 254 29.68 8.77 8.98
N GLY A 255 29.55 9.28 7.75
CA GLY A 255 30.66 9.78 6.92
C GLY A 255 31.44 8.71 6.16
N GLN A 256 31.18 7.42 6.38
CA GLN A 256 31.79 6.33 5.61
C GLN A 256 30.96 5.99 4.39
N GLU A 257 31.58 5.95 3.21
CA GLU A 257 30.91 5.54 1.98
C GLU A 257 30.55 4.05 2.05
N VAL A 258 29.25 3.76 2.09
CA VAL A 258 28.70 2.39 2.07
C VAL A 258 28.16 2.02 0.70
N PHE A 259 28.10 2.98 -0.23
CA PHE A 259 27.64 2.77 -1.59
C PHE A 259 28.17 3.81 -2.56
N ASN A 260 28.45 3.34 -3.77
CA ASN A 260 28.79 4.15 -4.93
C ASN A 260 28.20 3.48 -6.18
N SER A 261 27.39 4.20 -6.94
CA SER A 261 26.77 3.64 -8.14
C SER A 261 27.74 3.54 -9.33
N GLY A 262 28.89 4.22 -9.28
CA GLY A 262 29.57 4.68 -10.48
C GLY A 262 28.68 5.64 -11.30
N PRO A 263 29.10 6.03 -12.51
CA PRO A 263 28.29 6.88 -13.38
C PRO A 263 26.94 6.24 -13.72
N VAL A 264 25.87 7.02 -13.62
CA VAL A 264 24.52 6.68 -14.07
C VAL A 264 24.11 7.70 -15.13
N SER A 265 23.96 7.24 -16.37
CA SER A 265 23.61 8.07 -17.52
C SER A 265 22.10 8.25 -17.66
N GLY A 266 21.64 9.38 -18.19
CA GLY A 266 20.24 9.58 -18.60
C GLY A 266 19.77 8.66 -19.72
N ALA A 267 20.67 7.95 -20.40
CA ALA A 267 20.31 6.90 -21.34
C ALA A 267 19.96 5.56 -20.66
N GLU A 268 20.29 5.38 -19.37
CA GLU A 268 20.04 4.13 -18.64
C GLU A 268 18.68 4.15 -17.93
N PRO A 269 18.00 3.00 -17.75
CA PRO A 269 16.83 2.91 -16.89
C PRO A 269 17.19 3.18 -15.42
N GLY A 270 16.20 3.53 -14.60
CA GLY A 270 16.40 3.72 -13.16
C GLY A 270 16.96 2.45 -12.49
N ARG A 271 17.99 2.61 -11.67
CA ARG A 271 18.71 1.51 -11.00
C ARG A 271 18.25 1.37 -9.55
N ARG A 272 17.78 0.18 -9.18
CA ARG A 272 17.38 -0.10 -7.78
C ARG A 272 18.60 -0.35 -6.91
N ILE A 273 18.60 0.23 -5.71
CA ILE A 273 19.66 0.07 -4.72
C ILE A 273 19.07 -0.28 -3.35
N TYR A 274 19.81 -1.05 -2.57
CA TYR A 274 19.55 -1.31 -1.15
C TYR A 274 20.88 -1.42 -0.42
N GLN A 275 21.10 -0.56 0.57
CA GLN A 275 22.36 -0.48 1.30
C GLN A 275 22.11 -0.56 2.80
N PRO A 276 22.76 -1.49 3.52
CA PRO A 276 22.76 -1.49 4.97
C PRO A 276 23.35 -0.19 5.51
N VAL A 277 22.67 0.44 6.46
CA VAL A 277 23.19 1.60 7.20
C VAL A 277 23.44 1.28 8.67
N ASN A 278 23.10 0.06 9.12
CA ASN A 278 23.56 -0.56 10.37
C ASN A 278 23.43 0.32 11.63
N GLY A 279 22.36 1.09 11.75
CA GLY A 279 22.16 1.97 12.92
C GLY A 279 23.04 3.22 12.89
N ALA A 280 23.40 3.72 11.71
CA ALA A 280 24.10 5.00 11.57
C ALA A 280 23.33 6.14 12.26
N LYS A 281 24.07 7.09 12.84
CA LYS A 281 23.49 8.30 13.42
C LYS A 281 23.12 9.30 12.34
N ILE A 282 23.93 9.39 11.29
CA ILE A 282 23.67 10.23 10.11
C ILE A 282 23.82 9.38 8.86
N VAL A 283 22.84 9.46 7.97
CA VAL A 283 22.94 8.94 6.60
C VAL A 283 22.95 10.12 5.64
N THR A 284 23.98 10.22 4.81
CA THR A 284 24.11 11.28 3.79
C THR A 284 23.85 10.70 2.41
N LEU A 285 22.91 11.30 1.68
CA LEU A 285 22.69 11.01 0.27
C LEU A 285 23.47 12.02 -0.57
N VAL A 286 24.28 11.52 -1.51
CA VAL A 286 25.16 12.35 -2.33
C VAL A 286 24.88 12.12 -3.81
N ALA A 287 24.59 13.19 -4.53
CA ALA A 287 24.64 13.22 -5.98
C ALA A 287 25.92 13.96 -6.38
N ASP A 288 26.88 13.25 -6.95
CA ASP A 288 28.16 13.76 -7.42
C ASP A 288 28.18 13.84 -8.95
N PHE A 289 29.19 14.53 -9.49
CA PHE A 289 29.36 14.60 -10.94
C PHE A 289 29.62 13.21 -11.54
N GLY A 290 29.07 12.98 -12.73
CA GLY A 290 29.56 11.95 -13.62
C GLY A 290 30.89 12.34 -14.30
N PRO A 291 31.30 11.59 -15.34
CA PRO A 291 32.53 11.89 -16.09
C PRO A 291 32.43 13.16 -16.96
N GLN A 292 31.26 13.79 -17.04
CA GLN A 292 31.01 15.01 -17.83
C GLN A 292 30.91 16.24 -16.90
N THR A 293 30.32 17.34 -17.38
CA THR A 293 29.96 18.50 -16.55
C THR A 293 28.67 18.22 -15.76
N ASP A 294 28.20 19.13 -14.91
CA ASP A 294 26.87 19.02 -14.28
C ASP A 294 25.69 19.27 -15.23
N LEU A 295 25.93 19.31 -16.54
CA LEU A 295 24.89 19.72 -17.47
C LEU A 295 23.83 18.62 -17.51
N ALA A 296 22.60 18.99 -17.12
CA ALA A 296 21.47 18.07 -17.06
C ALA A 296 21.61 16.95 -16.01
N ASP A 297 22.42 17.14 -14.97
CA ASP A 297 22.56 16.18 -13.87
C ASP A 297 21.37 16.27 -12.88
N HIS A 298 20.16 16.10 -13.39
CA HIS A 298 18.93 16.06 -12.61
C HIS A 298 18.81 14.69 -11.94
N ALA A 299 19.52 14.52 -10.83
CA ALA A 299 19.66 13.28 -10.10
C ALA A 299 18.45 13.03 -9.18
N ASP A 300 17.68 11.99 -9.49
CA ASP A 300 16.51 11.59 -8.71
C ASP A 300 16.78 10.34 -7.87
N TRP A 301 16.44 10.45 -6.59
CA TRP A 301 16.33 9.34 -5.64
C TRP A 301 14.86 8.94 -5.53
N ALA A 302 14.36 8.22 -6.51
CA ALA A 302 12.97 7.78 -6.58
C ALA A 302 12.66 6.70 -5.53
N ASP A 303 11.48 6.77 -4.91
CA ASP A 303 11.04 5.83 -3.86
C ASP A 303 12.03 5.69 -2.69
N ALA A 304 12.81 6.75 -2.43
CA ALA A 304 13.85 6.79 -1.39
C ALA A 304 13.25 6.60 0.01
N ARG A 305 13.74 5.60 0.74
CA ARG A 305 13.20 5.19 2.03
C ARG A 305 14.24 4.55 2.94
N PHE A 306 14.03 4.72 4.23
CA PHE A 306 14.78 4.12 5.32
C PHE A 306 14.00 2.94 5.90
N LEU A 307 14.73 1.93 6.34
CA LEU A 307 14.22 0.65 6.82
C LEU A 307 14.60 0.46 8.30
N ARG A 308 13.65 0.10 9.16
CA ARG A 308 13.88 -0.27 10.57
C ARG A 308 13.99 -1.78 10.73
#